data_AF-A0A671NAE6-F1
#
_entry.id   AF-A0A671NAE6-F1
#
_cell.length_a   1.000
_cell.length_b   1.000
_cell.length_c   1.000
_cell.angle_alpha   90.00
_cell.angle_beta   90.00
_cell.angle_gamma   90.00
#
_symmetry.space_group_name_H-M   'P 1'
#
loop_
_entity.id
_entity.type
_entity.pdbx_description
1 polymer ?
#
loop_
_entity_poly.entity_id
_entity_poly.type
_entity_poly.pdbx_seq_one_letter_code
_entity_poly.pdbx_strand_id
1 'polypeptide(L)'
;MASQEMRLNHTIYINNLNEKIKKDELKKSLYAIFSQFGQILDILVSPTLKMRGQAFVIFKEINSASSALRSMQGFPFYDKPMVRYMECHP
;
A
#
# COMPACT_ATOMS: atom_id res chain seq x y z
N MET A 1 -23.58 -3.39 5.70
CA MET A 1 -22.81 -3.62 4.46
C MET A 1 -22.05 -2.33 4.18
N ALA A 2 -20.78 -2.25 4.55
CA ALA A 2 -20.00 -1.02 4.38
C ALA A 2 -19.61 -0.91 2.90
N SER A 3 -20.43 -0.23 2.11
CA SER A 3 -20.03 0.35 0.84
C SER A 3 -18.89 1.32 1.13
N GLN A 4 -17.65 0.82 1.01
CA GLN A 4 -16.46 1.66 1.11
C GLN A 4 -16.50 2.63 -0.06
N GLU A 5 -16.99 3.84 0.23
CA GLU A 5 -16.91 4.97 -0.67
C GLU A 5 -15.43 5.22 -0.94
N MET A 6 -14.98 4.84 -2.14
CA MET A 6 -13.58 4.87 -2.52
C MET A 6 -13.15 6.32 -2.70
N ARG A 7 -12.78 6.96 -1.58
CA ARG A 7 -12.37 8.37 -1.55
C ARG A 7 -11.02 8.52 -2.24
N LEU A 8 -11.08 8.66 -3.56
CA LEU A 8 -9.97 8.74 -4.50
C LEU A 8 -8.81 9.59 -3.98
N ASN A 9 -7.67 8.94 -3.70
CA ASN A 9 -6.46 9.56 -3.19
C ASN A 9 -5.27 9.09 -4.03
N HIS A 10 -4.29 9.99 -4.21
CA HIS A 10 -3.00 9.64 -4.80
C HIS A 10 -2.20 8.67 -3.93
N THR A 11 -2.46 8.68 -2.62
CA THR A 11 -1.74 7.88 -1.63
C THR A 11 -2.53 6.66 -1.18
N ILE A 12 -1.80 5.56 -1.04
CA ILE A 12 -2.26 4.22 -0.73
C ILE A 12 -1.65 3.84 0.61
N TYR A 13 -2.46 3.64 1.64
CA TYR A 13 -1.98 3.09 2.89
C TYR A 13 -2.15 1.56 2.92
N ILE A 14 -1.07 0.88 3.27
CA ILE A 14 -0.99 -0.57 3.32
C ILE A 14 -0.59 -0.97 4.73
N ASN A 15 -1.38 -1.84 5.33
CA ASN A 15 -1.12 -2.42 6.64
C ASN A 15 -0.99 -3.95 6.52
N ASN A 16 -0.62 -4.59 7.62
CA ASN A 16 -0.45 -6.03 7.75
C ASN A 16 0.72 -6.60 6.91
N LEU A 17 1.72 -5.78 6.59
CA LEU A 17 2.94 -6.23 5.91
C LEU A 17 3.80 -7.09 6.84
N ASN A 18 4.59 -7.97 6.24
CA ASN A 18 5.48 -8.84 7.01
C ASN A 18 6.64 -8.03 7.63
N GLU A 19 6.64 -7.99 8.96
CA GLU A 19 7.57 -7.21 9.78
C GLU A 19 9.01 -7.75 9.81
N LYS A 20 9.24 -8.95 9.26
CA LYS A 20 10.56 -9.58 9.15
C LYS A 20 11.35 -9.08 7.94
N ILE A 21 10.69 -8.42 6.98
CA ILE A 21 11.31 -7.93 5.75
C ILE A 21 12.04 -6.61 6.03
N LYS A 22 13.25 -6.45 5.48
CA LYS A 22 14.02 -5.21 5.58
C LYS A 22 13.31 -4.09 4.80
N LYS A 23 13.44 -2.84 5.29
CA LYS A 23 12.85 -1.64 4.65
C LYS A 23 13.12 -1.56 3.15
N ASP A 24 14.37 -1.80 2.75
CA ASP A 24 14.81 -1.67 1.36
C ASP A 24 14.13 -2.71 0.44
N GLU A 25 14.12 -3.97 0.90
CA GLU A 25 13.48 -5.09 0.19
C GLU A 25 11.96 -4.91 0.11
N LEU A 26 11.35 -4.42 1.19
CA LEU A 26 9.92 -4.10 1.20
C LEU A 26 9.61 -2.98 0.20
N LYS A 27 10.42 -1.92 0.16
CA LYS A 27 10.25 -0.81 -0.79
C LYS A 27 10.38 -1.30 -2.24
N LYS A 28 11.38 -2.12 -2.55
CA LYS A 28 11.57 -2.70 -3.89
C LYS A 28 10.42 -3.60 -4.31
N SER A 29 9.94 -4.45 -3.41
CA SER A 29 8.85 -5.38 -3.68
C SER A 29 7.52 -4.65 -3.90
N LEU A 30 7.23 -3.66 -3.06
CA LEU A 30 6.09 -2.78 -3.26
C LEU A 30 6.21 -2.03 -4.58
N TYR A 31 7.38 -1.45 -4.89
CA TYR A 31 7.58 -0.75 -6.15
C TYR A 31 7.34 -1.66 -7.36
N ALA A 32 7.91 -2.88 -7.37
CA ALA A 32 7.75 -3.83 -8.45
C ALA A 32 6.26 -4.13 -8.73
N ILE A 33 5.50 -4.45 -7.69
CA ILE A 33 4.08 -4.78 -7.84
C ILE A 33 3.25 -3.53 -8.20
N PHE A 34 3.48 -2.42 -7.52
CA PHE A 34 2.65 -1.22 -7.71
C PHE A 34 2.97 -0.48 -9.00
N SER A 35 4.18 -0.64 -9.56
CA SER A 35 4.59 0.00 -10.82
C SER A 35 3.74 -0.44 -12.01
N GLN A 36 3.13 -1.64 -11.94
CA GLN A 36 2.26 -2.16 -12.98
C GLN A 36 0.95 -1.38 -13.14
N PHE A 37 0.50 -0.68 -12.07
CA PHE A 37 -0.73 0.11 -12.10
C PHE A 37 -0.48 1.55 -12.55
N GLY A 38 0.76 2.03 -12.47
CA GLY A 38 1.14 3.36 -12.91
C GLY A 38 2.40 3.90 -12.25
N GLN A 39 2.72 5.15 -12.56
CA GLN A 39 3.93 5.81 -12.06
C GLN A 39 3.82 6.11 -10.56
N ILE A 40 4.76 5.56 -9.78
CA ILE A 40 4.91 5.82 -8.35
C ILE A 40 5.83 7.03 -8.17
N LEU A 41 5.40 7.99 -7.35
CA LEU A 41 6.20 9.16 -6.97
C LEU A 41 7.14 8.83 -5.81
N ASP A 42 6.60 8.25 -4.74
CA ASP A 42 7.41 7.80 -3.61
C ASP A 42 6.73 6.68 -2.82
N ILE A 43 7.54 5.93 -2.06
CA ILE A 43 7.07 4.90 -1.14
C ILE A 43 7.68 5.17 0.23
N LEU A 44 6.82 5.46 1.20
CA LEU A 44 7.18 5.69 2.59
C LEU A 44 7.03 4.39 3.38
N VAL A 45 8.16 3.91 3.88
CA VAL A 45 8.24 2.73 4.76
C VAL A 45 9.12 3.10 5.94
N SER A 46 8.66 2.84 7.16
CA SER A 46 9.43 3.12 8.36
C SER A 46 9.52 1.87 9.26
N PRO A 47 10.73 1.51 9.73
CA PRO A 47 10.92 0.35 10.60
C PRO A 47 10.59 0.63 12.08
N THR A 48 10.20 1.86 12.42
CA THR A 48 9.85 2.24 13.80
C THR A 48 8.72 1.35 14.33
N LEU A 49 8.74 1.03 15.63
CA LEU A 49 7.74 0.17 16.28
C LEU A 49 6.28 0.57 15.98
N LYS A 50 6.00 1.87 15.86
CA LYS A 50 4.67 2.41 15.51
C LYS A 50 4.26 2.22 14.04
N MET A 51 5.21 2.06 13.13
CA MET A 51 5.03 2.01 11.67
C MET A 51 5.46 0.65 11.07
N ARG A 52 5.86 -0.29 11.92
CA ARG A 52 6.28 -1.62 11.50
C ARG A 52 5.07 -2.35 10.91
N GLY A 53 5.26 -2.97 9.75
CA GLY A 53 4.16 -3.60 9.01
C GLY A 53 3.26 -2.64 8.23
N GLN A 54 3.63 -1.36 8.15
CA GLN A 54 2.88 -0.32 7.42
C GLN A 54 3.71 0.30 6.30
N ALA A 55 3.04 0.70 5.23
CA ALA A 55 3.65 1.43 4.12
C ALA A 55 2.65 2.39 3.48
N PHE A 56 3.16 3.48 2.92
CA PHE A 56 2.41 4.39 2.09
C PHE A 56 3.01 4.42 0.68
N VAL A 57 2.20 4.17 -0.33
CA VAL A 57 2.60 4.27 -1.74
C VAL A 57 1.91 5.49 -2.34
N ILE A 58 2.69 6.42 -2.89
CA ILE A 58 2.19 7.65 -3.49
C ILE A 58 2.28 7.51 -5.00
N PHE A 59 1.14 7.58 -5.68
CA PHE A 59 1.05 7.53 -7.13
C PHE A 59 0.97 8.93 -7.73
N LYS A 60 1.46 9.05 -8.95
CA LYS A 60 1.27 10.26 -9.76
C LYS A 60 -0.20 10.47 -10.09
N GLU A 61 -0.90 9.39 -10.47
CA GLU A 61 -2.31 9.45 -10.85
C GLU A 61 -3.23 8.77 -9.84
N ILE A 62 -4.38 9.41 -9.59
CA ILE A 62 -5.45 8.89 -8.73
C ILE A 62 -6.03 7.59 -9.28
N ASN A 63 -6.17 7.49 -10.61
CA ASN A 63 -6.72 6.32 -11.28
C ASN A 63 -5.85 5.08 -11.05
N SER A 64 -4.52 5.23 -11.14
CA SER A 64 -3.58 4.16 -10.79
C SER A 64 -3.75 3.71 -9.34
N ALA A 65 -3.93 4.65 -8.41
CA ALA A 65 -4.11 4.32 -7.00
C ALA A 65 -5.43 3.57 -6.72
N SER A 66 -6.50 3.91 -7.45
CA SER A 66 -7.80 3.25 -7.40
C SER A 66 -7.74 1.83 -7.96
N SER A 67 -7.15 1.65 -9.14
CA SER A 67 -6.95 0.33 -9.78
C SER A 67 -6.08 -0.59 -8.93
N ALA A 68 -5.00 -0.04 -8.36
CA ALA A 68 -4.15 -0.75 -7.41
C ALA A 68 -4.92 -1.17 -6.14
N LEU A 69 -5.89 -0.36 -5.68
CA LEU A 69 -6.70 -0.67 -4.49
C LEU A 69 -7.55 -1.91 -4.74
N ARG A 70 -8.28 -1.90 -5.84
CA ARG A 70 -9.17 -3.00 -6.23
C ARG A 70 -8.41 -4.30 -6.48
N SER A 71 -7.25 -4.20 -7.13
CA SER A 71 -6.50 -5.38 -7.56
C SER A 71 -5.65 -6.01 -6.45
N MET A 72 -5.18 -5.20 -5.50
CA MET A 72 -4.29 -5.65 -4.42
C MET A 72 -5.03 -5.97 -3.12
N GLN A 73 -6.34 -5.75 -3.05
CA GLN A 73 -7.13 -6.08 -1.87
C GLN A 73 -7.17 -7.61 -1.68
N GLY A 74 -6.63 -8.08 -0.55
CA GLY A 74 -6.55 -9.51 -0.26
C GLY A 74 -5.44 -10.26 -1.01
N PHE A 75 -4.53 -9.55 -1.68
CA PHE A 75 -3.39 -10.19 -2.33
C PHE A 75 -2.45 -10.80 -1.26
N PRO A 76 -2.10 -12.09 -1.36
CA PRO A 76 -1.17 -12.73 -0.44
C PRO A 76 0.26 -12.22 -0.73
N PHE A 77 0.86 -11.54 0.24
CA PHE A 77 2.19 -10.97 0.13
C PHE A 77 3.05 -11.42 1.31
N TYR A 78 4.10 -12.19 1.01
CA TYR A 78 4.98 -12.81 2.02
C TYR A 78 4.21 -13.51 3.15
N ASP A 79 3.28 -14.40 2.76
CA ASP A 79 2.48 -15.25 3.65
C ASP A 79 1.41 -14.51 4.49
N LYS A 80 1.28 -13.19 4.32
CA LYS A 80 0.22 -12.38 4.95
C LYS A 80 -0.68 -11.74 3.89
N PRO A 81 -2.01 -11.77 4.06
CA PRO A 81 -2.90 -11.02 3.17
C PRO A 81 -2.68 -9.53 3.40
N MET A 82 -2.37 -8.78 2.34
CA MET A 82 -2.25 -7.33 2.45
C MET A 82 -3.63 -6.73 2.75
N VAL A 83 -3.72 -5.97 3.85
CA VAL A 83 -4.93 -5.25 4.23
C VAL A 83 -4.69 -3.77 3.99
N ARG A 84 -5.37 -3.22 2.99
CA ARG A 84 -5.25 -1.82 2.61
C ARG A 84 -6.44 -1.03 3.16
N TYR A 85 -6.15 0.09 3.83
CA TYR A 85 -7.16 1.08 4.23
C TYR A 85 -6.90 2.37 3.47
N MET A 86 -7.97 3.03 3.02
CA MET A 86 -7.90 4.36 2.39
C MET A 86 -7.94 5.49 3.42
N GLU A 87 -8.09 5.15 4.70
CA GLU A 87 -8.45 6.07 5.77
C GLU A 87 -7.24 6.40 6.64
N CYS A 88 -6.70 7.60 6.46
CA CYS A 88 -6.05 8.31 7.55
C CYS A 88 -7.19 8.87 8.39
N HIS A 89 -7.58 8.15 9.45
CA HIS A 89 -8.56 8.66 10.42
C HIS A 89 -7.99 9.93 11.09
N PRO A 90 -8.80 10.99 11.28
CA PRO A 90 -8.40 12.19 12.02
C PRO A 90 -8.04 11.89 13.47
#